data_AF-A0A3M1KPQ5-F1
#
_entry.id   AF-A0A3M1KPQ5-F1
#
_cell.length_a   1.000
_cell.length_b   1.000
_cell.length_c   1.000
_cell.angle_alpha   90.00
_cell.angle_beta   90.00
_cell.angle_gamma   90.00
#
_symmetry.space_group_name_H-M   'P 1'
#
loop_
_entity.id
_entity.type
_entity.pdbx_description
1 polymer ?
#
loop_
_entity_poly.entity_id
_entity_poly.type
_entity_poly.pdbx_seq_one_letter_code
_entity_poly.pdbx_strand_id
1 'polypeptide(L)'
;MAISPAPVQTPLAVGGPGKFVEAVAVGVFLYVGFEWVTPLAEEVTDQKLIARGLFLTVGVLFVTYALFNAGLTRTMAPAIQAAPGDAAYAPLIDAAVAKGALPPDVDRAALTYDQAKQAFGTSVTPHVLMYHRLFGTAGIAVIVLMSLLASVTSFNAGTITASRFLYALARDGSMPKIFSRISIRYATPYMALIALSAMCLAISVTVFVSEHFVPESYEVFIYLGAFVECMIYTVMACSVMALRRRRPDDERPYRVPGGDVIPLIVATFFGLLMIAIVVQRPIVGVVVVCAGVLTAYYGWKVVPAMRARARAARRQRGRRRPGRRPATT
;
A
#
# COMPACT_ATOMS: atom_id res chain seq x y z
N MET A 1 40.80 12.80 -4.35
CA MET A 1 40.91 11.35 -4.59
C MET A 1 39.84 11.01 -5.61
N ALA A 2 40.24 10.77 -6.86
CA ALA A 2 39.33 10.56 -7.97
C ALA A 2 38.50 9.30 -7.73
N ILE A 3 37.18 9.45 -7.62
CA ILE A 3 36.26 8.31 -7.59
C ILE A 3 36.23 7.80 -9.03
N SER A 4 36.94 6.71 -9.28
CA SER A 4 36.82 5.95 -10.53
C SER A 4 35.34 5.69 -10.79
N PRO A 5 34.81 5.95 -12.00
CA PRO A 5 33.42 5.62 -12.31
C PRO A 5 33.30 4.10 -12.23
N ALA A 6 32.67 3.59 -11.19
CA ALA A 6 32.36 2.18 -11.11
C ALA A 6 31.51 1.85 -12.35
N PRO A 7 31.90 0.87 -13.18
CA PRO A 7 31.08 0.47 -14.31
C PRO A 7 29.70 0.12 -13.76
N VAL A 8 28.65 0.76 -14.28
CA VAL A 8 27.25 0.47 -13.94
C VAL A 8 27.07 -1.03 -14.11
N GLN A 9 27.16 -1.72 -12.98
CA GLN A 9 27.23 -3.17 -12.97
C GLN A 9 25.90 -3.67 -13.55
N THR A 10 26.01 -4.72 -14.38
CA THR A 10 24.96 -5.48 -15.07
C THR A 10 23.54 -5.37 -14.48
N PRO A 11 22.45 -5.49 -15.27
CA PRO A 11 21.04 -5.32 -14.83
C PRO A 11 20.55 -6.08 -13.57
N LEU A 12 21.38 -6.97 -13.01
CA LEU A 12 21.13 -7.78 -11.82
C LEU A 12 22.19 -7.57 -10.72
N ALA A 13 23.08 -6.59 -10.86
CA ALA A 13 24.13 -6.33 -9.91
C ALA A 13 23.55 -5.62 -8.69
N VAL A 14 23.70 -6.29 -7.55
CA VAL A 14 23.03 -5.91 -6.31
C VAL A 14 23.74 -4.77 -5.57
N GLY A 15 24.87 -4.27 -6.10
CA GLY A 15 25.62 -3.15 -5.51
C GLY A 15 26.21 -3.43 -4.12
N GLY A 16 26.24 -4.70 -3.70
CA GLY A 16 26.74 -5.18 -2.41
C GLY A 16 25.63 -5.69 -1.48
N PRO A 17 25.98 -6.41 -0.39
CA PRO A 17 25.01 -7.01 0.54
C PRO A 17 24.05 -5.99 1.18
N GLY A 18 24.53 -4.79 1.49
CA GLY A 18 23.69 -3.73 2.09
C GLY A 18 22.61 -3.21 1.14
N LYS A 19 22.96 -2.95 -0.12
CA LYS A 19 22.00 -2.51 -1.15
C LYS A 19 21.01 -3.61 -1.54
N PHE A 20 21.42 -4.88 -1.46
CA PHE A 20 20.50 -6.01 -1.61
C PHE A 20 19.43 -6.02 -0.52
N VAL A 21 19.85 -5.88 0.76
CA VAL A 21 18.91 -5.86 1.88
C VAL A 21 17.94 -4.67 1.76
N GLU A 22 18.43 -3.50 1.38
CA GLU A 22 17.60 -2.32 1.11
C GLU A 22 16.60 -2.56 -0.04
N ALA A 23 17.06 -3.13 -1.16
CA ALA A 23 16.20 -3.46 -2.29
C ALA A 23 15.13 -4.51 -1.93
N VAL A 24 15.45 -5.49 -1.10
CA VAL A 24 14.48 -6.48 -0.58
C VAL A 24 13.48 -5.81 0.37
N ALA A 25 13.95 -4.93 1.25
CA ALA A 25 13.09 -4.19 2.18
C ALA A 25 12.08 -3.28 1.46
N VAL A 26 12.52 -2.57 0.41
CA VAL A 26 11.64 -1.73 -0.43
C VAL A 26 10.77 -2.60 -1.34
N GLY A 27 11.33 -3.68 -1.89
CA GLY A 27 10.64 -4.60 -2.79
C GLY A 27 9.44 -5.27 -2.15
N VAL A 28 9.44 -5.50 -0.83
CA VAL A 28 8.30 -6.10 -0.13
C VAL A 28 7.03 -5.24 -0.26
N PHE A 29 7.17 -3.91 -0.32
CA PHE A 29 6.04 -3.00 -0.46
C PHE A 29 5.39 -3.07 -1.85
N LEU A 30 6.09 -3.58 -2.86
CA LEU A 30 5.51 -3.86 -4.18
C LEU A 30 4.51 -5.02 -4.15
N TYR A 31 4.57 -5.85 -3.10
CA TYR A 31 3.69 -7.00 -2.90
C TYR A 31 2.68 -6.75 -1.76
N VAL A 32 2.56 -5.52 -1.28
CA VAL A 32 1.44 -5.16 -0.41
C VAL A 32 0.16 -5.21 -1.23
N GLY A 33 -0.86 -5.87 -0.69
CA GLY A 33 -2.18 -5.91 -1.30
C GLY A 33 -2.74 -7.31 -1.56
N PHE A 34 -1.96 -8.36 -1.37
CA PHE A 34 -2.46 -9.73 -1.54
C PHE A 34 -3.45 -10.15 -0.45
N GLU A 35 -3.37 -9.53 0.73
CA GLU A 35 -4.32 -9.71 1.82
C GLU A 35 -5.73 -9.27 1.45
N TRP A 36 -5.89 -8.36 0.48
CA TRP A 36 -7.20 -7.95 -0.04
C TRP A 36 -7.95 -9.07 -0.77
N VAL A 37 -7.30 -10.19 -1.11
CA VAL A 37 -7.99 -11.38 -1.63
C VAL A 37 -8.77 -12.10 -0.53
N THR A 38 -8.33 -11.99 0.74
CA THR A 38 -8.92 -12.77 1.84
C THR A 38 -10.38 -12.44 2.15
N PRO A 39 -10.86 -11.18 2.11
CA PRO A 39 -12.28 -10.89 2.30
C PRO A 39 -13.14 -11.34 1.11
N LEU A 40 -12.54 -11.54 -0.06
CA LEU A 40 -13.21 -12.14 -1.21
C LEU A 40 -13.14 -13.67 -1.21
N ALA A 41 -12.44 -14.30 -0.26
CA ALA A 41 -12.33 -15.75 -0.18
C ALA A 41 -13.70 -16.44 -0.01
N GLU A 42 -14.68 -15.76 0.59
CA GLU A 42 -16.07 -16.26 0.71
C GLU A 42 -16.80 -16.30 -0.64
N GLU A 43 -16.34 -15.52 -1.63
CA GLU A 43 -16.89 -15.49 -3.00
C GLU A 43 -16.17 -16.50 -3.93
N VAL A 44 -15.11 -17.16 -3.45
CA VAL A 44 -14.34 -18.15 -4.21
C VAL A 44 -14.93 -19.56 -4.02
N THR A 45 -15.18 -20.27 -5.12
CA THR A 45 -15.75 -21.63 -5.12
C THR A 45 -14.87 -22.68 -4.46
N ASP A 46 -13.54 -22.57 -4.59
CA ASP A 46 -12.58 -23.47 -3.95
C ASP A 46 -11.47 -22.69 -3.23
N GLN A 47 -11.53 -22.70 -1.90
CA GLN A 47 -10.57 -22.00 -1.04
C GLN A 47 -9.14 -22.53 -1.19
N LYS A 48 -8.94 -23.79 -1.63
CA LYS A 48 -7.61 -24.37 -1.85
C LYS A 48 -6.91 -23.73 -3.05
N LEU A 49 -7.67 -23.20 -4.00
CA LEU A 49 -7.12 -22.51 -5.17
C LEU A 49 -6.56 -21.13 -4.83
N ILE A 50 -6.99 -20.51 -3.71
CA ILE A 50 -6.52 -19.18 -3.30
C ILE A 50 -4.99 -19.16 -3.12
N ALA A 51 -4.45 -20.16 -2.41
CA ALA A 51 -3.00 -20.24 -2.19
C ALA A 51 -2.23 -20.45 -3.51
N ARG A 52 -2.75 -21.29 -4.41
CA ARG A 52 -2.14 -21.52 -5.73
C ARG A 52 -2.16 -20.26 -6.60
N GLY A 53 -3.29 -19.57 -6.63
CA GLY A 53 -3.46 -18.30 -7.34
C GLY A 53 -2.48 -17.25 -6.82
N LEU A 54 -2.33 -17.15 -5.49
CA LEU A 54 -1.39 -16.24 -4.85
C LEU A 54 0.05 -16.47 -5.32
N PHE A 55 0.54 -17.71 -5.27
CA PHE A 55 1.90 -18.02 -5.72
C PHE A 55 2.10 -17.79 -7.23
N LEU A 56 1.11 -18.16 -8.05
CA LEU A 56 1.14 -17.89 -9.49
C LEU A 56 1.26 -16.40 -9.77
N THR A 57 0.41 -15.57 -9.13
CA THR A 57 0.40 -14.12 -9.33
C THR A 57 1.70 -13.49 -8.86
N VAL A 58 2.26 -13.91 -7.71
CA VAL A 58 3.58 -13.44 -7.25
C VAL A 58 4.67 -13.78 -8.28
N GLY A 59 4.64 -14.98 -8.85
CA GLY A 59 5.58 -15.38 -9.91
C GLY A 59 5.44 -14.54 -11.18
N VAL A 60 4.21 -14.30 -11.65
CA VAL A 60 3.94 -13.42 -12.80
C VAL A 60 4.43 -12.00 -12.53
N LEU A 61 4.09 -11.42 -11.37
CA LEU A 61 4.55 -10.08 -10.99
C LEU A 61 6.07 -9.99 -10.92
N PHE A 62 6.72 -11.00 -10.34
CA PHE A 62 8.18 -11.06 -10.30
C PHE A 62 8.78 -11.03 -11.70
N VAL A 63 8.28 -11.85 -12.63
CA VAL A 63 8.76 -11.86 -14.02
C VAL A 63 8.49 -10.52 -14.70
N THR A 64 7.29 -9.96 -14.57
CA THR A 64 6.94 -8.67 -15.17
C THR A 64 7.80 -7.54 -14.62
N TYR A 65 8.01 -7.45 -13.30
CA TYR A 65 8.87 -6.45 -12.69
C TYR A 65 10.35 -6.65 -13.03
N ALA A 66 10.84 -7.89 -13.10
CA ALA A 66 12.20 -8.17 -13.53
C ALA A 66 12.45 -7.74 -14.98
N LEU A 67 11.52 -8.06 -15.89
CA LEU A 67 11.59 -7.64 -17.29
C LEU A 67 11.53 -6.11 -17.41
N PHE A 68 10.63 -5.47 -16.67
CA PHE A 68 10.50 -4.01 -16.64
C PHE A 68 11.78 -3.34 -16.12
N ASN A 69 12.31 -3.80 -14.99
CA ASN A 69 13.54 -3.27 -14.40
C ASN A 69 14.76 -3.52 -15.28
N ALA A 70 14.84 -4.67 -15.97
CA ALA A 70 15.89 -4.94 -16.93
C ALA A 70 15.81 -3.99 -18.14
N GLY A 71 14.60 -3.74 -18.65
CA GLY A 71 14.35 -2.76 -19.72
C GLY A 71 14.69 -1.34 -19.29
N LEU A 72 14.27 -0.95 -18.08
CA LEU A 72 14.60 0.33 -17.48
C LEU A 72 16.10 0.52 -17.33
N THR A 73 16.80 -0.47 -16.79
CA THR A 73 18.26 -0.39 -16.58
C THR A 73 18.99 -0.30 -17.91
N ARG A 74 18.60 -1.08 -18.93
CA ARG A 74 19.25 -1.04 -20.25
C ARG A 74 19.03 0.28 -20.99
N THR A 75 17.84 0.86 -20.88
CA THR A 75 17.50 2.13 -21.55
C THR A 75 18.07 3.35 -20.83
N MET A 76 18.20 3.27 -19.50
CA MET A 76 18.76 4.33 -18.66
C MET A 76 20.28 4.21 -18.46
N ALA A 77 20.91 3.06 -18.67
CA ALA A 77 22.37 2.93 -18.52
C ALA A 77 23.16 3.94 -19.38
N PRO A 78 22.82 4.18 -20.67
CA PRO A 78 23.44 5.25 -21.45
C PRO A 78 23.13 6.65 -20.91
N ALA A 79 22.00 6.86 -20.21
CA ALA A 79 21.67 8.11 -19.51
C ALA A 79 22.63 8.43 -18.40
N ILE A 80 22.87 7.43 -17.57
CA ILE A 80 23.65 7.52 -16.34
C ILE A 80 25.12 7.73 -16.70
N GLN A 81 25.56 7.21 -17.85
CA GLN A 81 26.92 7.30 -18.36
C GLN A 81 27.13 8.47 -19.33
N ALA A 82 26.09 9.24 -19.63
CA ALA A 82 26.17 10.36 -20.55
C ALA A 82 27.03 11.49 -19.97
N ALA A 83 27.67 12.25 -20.85
CA ALA A 83 28.45 13.42 -20.46
C ALA A 83 27.55 14.47 -19.78
N PRO A 84 28.10 15.32 -18.89
CA PRO A 84 27.39 16.47 -18.35
C PRO A 84 26.67 17.26 -19.45
N GLY A 85 25.43 17.69 -19.21
CA GLY A 85 24.63 18.45 -20.17
C GLY A 85 23.95 17.65 -21.28
N ASP A 86 23.93 16.32 -21.22
CA ASP A 86 23.28 15.52 -22.27
C ASP A 86 21.76 15.77 -22.33
N ALA A 87 21.26 15.98 -23.55
CA ALA A 87 19.84 16.19 -23.84
C ALA A 87 18.94 15.06 -23.30
N ALA A 88 19.52 13.88 -23.12
CA ALA A 88 18.80 12.69 -22.73
C ALA A 88 18.29 12.73 -21.26
N TYR A 89 18.73 13.67 -20.43
CA TYR A 89 18.15 13.97 -19.11
C TYR A 89 17.84 15.47 -18.89
N ALA A 90 17.87 16.30 -19.93
CA ALA A 90 17.47 17.71 -19.86
C ALA A 90 16.06 17.94 -19.28
N PRO A 91 15.01 17.13 -19.60
CA PRO A 91 13.68 17.31 -19.00
C PRO A 91 13.66 17.16 -17.47
N LEU A 92 14.62 16.41 -16.93
CA LEU A 92 14.77 16.17 -15.50
C LEU A 92 15.34 17.41 -14.80
N ILE A 93 16.29 18.09 -15.44
CA ILE A 93 16.82 19.38 -14.99
C ILE A 93 15.72 20.44 -15.06
N ASP A 94 14.98 20.51 -16.16
CA ASP A 94 13.90 21.49 -16.32
C ASP A 94 12.79 21.29 -15.29
N ALA A 95 12.44 20.04 -15.01
CA ALA A 95 11.48 19.73 -13.95
C ALA A 95 12.03 20.07 -12.56
N ALA A 96 13.35 19.92 -12.31
CA ALA A 96 13.98 20.27 -11.03
C ALA A 96 14.00 21.79 -10.82
N VAL A 97 14.25 22.56 -11.88
CA VAL A 97 14.15 24.03 -11.88
C VAL A 97 12.70 24.47 -11.65
N ALA A 98 11.73 23.85 -12.34
CA ALA A 98 10.31 24.18 -12.18
C ALA A 98 9.79 23.87 -10.76
N LYS A 99 10.32 22.83 -10.10
CA LYS A 99 10.05 22.50 -8.69
C LYS A 99 10.76 23.46 -7.71
N GLY A 100 11.63 24.34 -8.20
CA GLY A 100 12.45 25.23 -7.36
C GLY A 100 13.61 24.53 -6.64
N ALA A 101 13.94 23.29 -7.04
CA ALA A 101 15.01 22.51 -6.44
C ALA A 101 16.38 22.81 -7.06
N LEU A 102 16.40 23.42 -8.25
CA LEU A 102 17.59 24.02 -8.88
C LEU A 102 17.32 25.51 -9.18
N PRO A 103 18.36 26.37 -9.09
CA PRO A 103 18.25 27.76 -9.55
C PRO A 103 17.89 27.85 -11.04
N PRO A 104 17.12 28.86 -11.47
CA PRO A 104 16.76 29.03 -12.88
C PRO A 104 17.95 29.35 -13.81
N ASP A 105 19.04 29.86 -13.22
CA ASP A 105 20.32 30.17 -13.85
C ASP A 105 21.34 29.02 -13.77
N VAL A 106 20.93 27.83 -13.32
CA VAL A 106 21.84 26.68 -13.21
C VAL A 106 22.48 26.35 -14.56
N ASP A 107 23.80 26.10 -14.54
CA ASP A 107 24.53 25.65 -15.72
C ASP A 107 24.09 24.22 -16.09
N ARG A 108 23.12 24.15 -16.99
CA ARG A 108 22.54 22.89 -17.50
C ARG A 108 23.61 22.00 -18.13
N ALA A 109 24.65 22.59 -18.72
CA ALA A 109 25.71 21.86 -19.40
C ALA A 109 26.69 21.18 -18.43
N ALA A 110 26.75 21.64 -17.17
CA ALA A 110 27.64 21.10 -16.15
C ALA A 110 27.01 20.00 -15.30
N LEU A 111 25.68 19.83 -15.34
CA LEU A 111 24.98 18.86 -14.50
C LEU A 111 25.07 17.45 -15.09
N THR A 112 25.50 16.50 -14.25
CA THR A 112 25.41 15.06 -14.54
C THR A 112 24.01 14.51 -14.25
N TYR A 113 23.70 13.33 -14.78
CA TYR A 113 22.43 12.64 -14.50
C TYR A 113 22.20 12.44 -12.99
N ASP A 114 23.22 12.02 -12.24
CA ASP A 114 23.08 11.76 -10.80
C ASP A 114 22.85 13.05 -10.00
N GLN A 115 23.51 14.15 -10.37
CA GLN A 115 23.29 15.46 -9.75
C GLN A 115 21.91 16.00 -10.06
N ALA A 116 21.46 15.89 -11.32
CA ALA A 116 20.12 16.30 -11.72
C ALA A 116 19.05 15.45 -11.00
N LYS A 117 19.26 14.13 -10.90
CA LYS A 117 18.40 13.20 -10.16
C LYS A 117 18.36 13.53 -8.68
N GLN A 118 19.50 13.80 -8.07
CA GLN A 118 19.59 14.16 -6.65
C GLN A 118 18.91 15.51 -6.38
N ALA A 119 19.06 16.48 -7.28
CA ALA A 119 18.42 17.79 -7.16
C ALA A 119 16.90 17.73 -7.36
N PHE A 120 16.38 16.88 -8.25
CA PHE A 120 14.94 16.67 -8.38
C PHE A 120 14.31 16.00 -7.14
N GLY A 121 15.13 15.33 -6.32
CA GLY A 121 14.74 14.47 -5.22
C GLY A 121 14.60 13.01 -5.67
N THR A 122 14.29 12.11 -4.73
CA THR A 122 14.04 10.67 -4.97
C THR A 122 12.92 10.40 -6.00
N SER A 123 12.17 11.42 -6.39
CA SER A 123 10.95 11.38 -7.20
C SER A 123 11.16 11.55 -8.72
N VAL A 124 12.34 11.34 -9.30
CA VAL A 124 12.38 11.15 -10.77
C VAL A 124 11.73 9.82 -11.05
N THR A 125 10.52 9.82 -11.60
CA THR A 125 9.81 8.59 -11.95
C THR A 125 10.55 7.94 -13.12
N PRO A 126 11.41 6.93 -12.88
CA PRO A 126 12.41 6.52 -13.87
C PRO A 126 11.74 5.90 -15.09
N HIS A 127 10.52 5.38 -14.92
CA HIS A 127 9.68 4.90 -16.00
C HIS A 127 9.19 6.00 -16.95
N VAL A 128 8.96 7.23 -16.49
CA VAL A 128 8.56 8.33 -17.38
C VAL A 128 9.70 8.71 -18.31
N LEU A 129 10.92 8.80 -17.75
CA LEU A 129 12.12 9.08 -18.52
C LEU A 129 12.43 7.96 -19.53
N MET A 130 12.26 6.69 -19.12
CA MET A 130 12.38 5.55 -20.02
C MET A 130 11.43 5.64 -21.22
N TYR A 131 10.15 5.91 -20.99
CA TYR A 131 9.17 6.02 -22.06
C TYR A 131 9.42 7.22 -22.97
N HIS A 132 9.88 8.34 -22.42
CA HIS A 132 10.32 9.48 -23.23
C HIS A 132 11.47 9.10 -24.17
N ARG A 133 12.44 8.33 -23.71
CA ARG A 133 13.56 7.90 -24.56
C ARG A 133 13.16 6.90 -25.63
N LEU A 134 12.25 5.98 -25.30
CA LEU A 134 11.84 4.93 -26.23
C LEU A 134 10.86 5.44 -27.30
N PHE A 135 9.97 6.36 -26.93
CA PHE A 135 8.82 6.75 -27.76
C PHE A 135 8.64 8.27 -27.90
N GLY A 136 9.61 9.07 -27.46
CA GLY A 136 9.55 10.54 -27.46
C GLY A 136 8.47 11.09 -26.53
N THR A 137 8.03 12.33 -26.78
CA THR A 137 6.99 13.01 -25.99
C THR A 137 5.67 12.25 -25.96
N ALA A 138 5.31 11.53 -27.04
CA ALA A 138 4.13 10.68 -27.09
C ALA A 138 4.20 9.53 -26.05
N GLY A 139 5.40 9.01 -25.80
CA GLY A 139 5.66 8.01 -24.75
C GLY A 139 5.30 8.48 -23.36
N ILE A 140 5.55 9.76 -23.04
CA ILE A 140 5.18 10.36 -21.75
C ILE A 140 3.67 10.30 -21.56
N ALA A 141 2.89 10.68 -22.56
CA ALA A 141 1.43 10.66 -22.47
C ALA A 141 0.90 9.23 -22.21
N VAL A 142 1.47 8.23 -22.91
CA VAL A 142 1.09 6.82 -22.73
C VAL A 142 1.38 6.34 -21.31
N ILE A 143 2.60 6.54 -20.81
CA ILE A 143 2.97 6.03 -19.49
C ILE A 143 2.24 6.76 -18.36
N VAL A 144 2.00 8.06 -18.49
CA VAL A 144 1.20 8.82 -17.53
C VAL A 144 -0.23 8.28 -17.49
N LEU A 145 -0.84 8.04 -18.66
CA LEU A 145 -2.18 7.45 -18.74
C LEU A 145 -2.22 6.05 -18.11
N MET A 146 -1.23 5.20 -18.40
CA MET A 146 -1.13 3.87 -17.79
C MET A 146 -0.98 3.93 -16.27
N SER A 147 -0.13 4.83 -15.75
CA SER A 147 0.04 5.05 -14.31
C SER A 147 -1.23 5.56 -13.64
N LEU A 148 -2.01 6.41 -14.31
CA LEU A 148 -3.32 6.85 -13.82
C LEU A 148 -4.32 5.69 -13.77
N LEU A 149 -4.40 4.88 -14.83
CA LEU A 149 -5.28 3.70 -14.85
C LEU A 149 -4.89 2.68 -13.77
N ALA A 150 -3.59 2.43 -13.56
CA ALA A 150 -3.09 1.56 -12.50
C ALA A 150 -3.47 2.09 -11.10
N SER A 151 -3.42 3.41 -10.90
CA SER A 151 -3.81 4.04 -9.64
C SER A 151 -5.33 3.93 -9.41
N VAL A 152 -6.15 4.17 -10.44
CA VAL A 152 -7.62 4.08 -10.36
C VAL A 152 -8.06 2.65 -10.04
N THR A 153 -7.46 1.65 -10.67
CA THR A 153 -7.79 0.23 -10.42
C THR A 153 -7.44 -0.18 -8.99
N SER A 154 -6.25 0.20 -8.50
CA SER A 154 -5.81 -0.08 -7.12
C SER A 154 -6.71 0.59 -6.09
N PHE A 155 -7.04 1.88 -6.29
CA PHE A 155 -7.91 2.63 -5.39
C PHE A 155 -9.34 2.07 -5.35
N ASN A 156 -9.88 1.64 -6.50
CA ASN A 156 -11.18 1.01 -6.59
C ASN A 156 -11.23 -0.31 -5.78
N ALA A 157 -10.23 -1.18 -5.94
CA ALA A 157 -10.14 -2.44 -5.21
C ALA A 157 -10.03 -2.23 -3.68
N GLY A 158 -9.18 -1.28 -3.25
CA GLY A 158 -9.02 -0.95 -1.84
C GLY A 158 -10.30 -0.36 -1.21
N THR A 159 -10.95 0.57 -1.91
CA THR A 159 -12.18 1.23 -1.42
C THR A 159 -13.33 0.24 -1.26
N ILE A 160 -13.51 -0.65 -2.25
CA ILE A 160 -14.52 -1.70 -2.20
C ILE A 160 -14.31 -2.60 -0.98
N THR A 161 -13.08 -3.03 -0.73
CA THR A 161 -12.81 -3.98 0.34
C THR A 161 -12.85 -3.33 1.72
N ALA A 162 -12.28 -2.14 1.88
CA ALA A 162 -12.38 -1.36 3.12
C ALA A 162 -13.83 -1.06 3.51
N SER A 163 -14.71 -0.81 2.52
CA SER A 163 -16.14 -0.58 2.77
C SER A 163 -16.84 -1.81 3.36
N ARG A 164 -16.45 -3.02 2.95
CA ARG A 164 -16.98 -4.28 3.49
C ARG A 164 -16.52 -4.51 4.94
N PHE A 165 -15.27 -4.20 5.26
CA PHE A 165 -14.78 -4.23 6.64
C PHE A 165 -15.55 -3.25 7.54
N LEU A 166 -15.73 -2.01 7.09
CA LEU A 166 -16.48 -1.01 7.86
C LEU A 166 -17.96 -1.41 8.04
N TYR A 167 -18.56 -2.00 7.01
CA TYR A 167 -19.89 -2.60 7.08
C TYR A 167 -19.97 -3.74 8.12
N ALA A 168 -19.02 -4.67 8.12
CA ALA A 168 -18.97 -5.79 9.06
C ALA A 168 -18.84 -5.29 10.51
N LEU A 169 -17.93 -4.34 10.77
CA LEU A 169 -17.78 -3.70 12.08
C LEU A 169 -19.07 -3.02 12.55
N ALA A 170 -19.81 -2.38 11.64
CA ALA A 170 -21.09 -1.74 11.95
C ALA A 170 -22.19 -2.77 12.25
N ARG A 171 -22.21 -3.88 11.52
CA ARG A 171 -23.14 -5.00 11.74
C ARG A 171 -22.92 -5.68 13.09
N ASP A 172 -21.66 -5.73 13.55
CA ASP A 172 -21.26 -6.23 14.87
C ASP A 172 -21.49 -5.23 16.00
N GLY A 173 -21.95 -4.02 15.67
CA GLY A 173 -22.23 -2.95 16.63
C GLY A 173 -20.98 -2.28 17.19
N SER A 174 -19.83 -2.46 16.52
CA SER A 174 -18.56 -1.80 16.83
C SER A 174 -18.39 -0.47 16.09
N MET A 175 -19.25 -0.18 15.11
CA MET A 175 -19.31 1.08 14.35
C MET A 175 -20.76 1.59 14.21
N PRO A 176 -20.97 2.88 13.89
CA PRO A 176 -22.31 3.46 13.73
C PRO A 176 -23.17 2.68 12.73
N LYS A 177 -24.45 2.47 13.06
CA LYS A 177 -25.40 1.71 12.23
C LYS A 177 -25.62 2.29 10.83
N ILE A 178 -25.25 3.55 10.59
CA ILE A 178 -25.32 4.14 9.26
C ILE A 178 -24.43 3.41 8.25
N PHE A 179 -23.27 2.90 8.69
CA PHE A 179 -22.35 2.15 7.85
C PHE A 179 -22.82 0.72 7.54
N SER A 180 -23.85 0.22 8.25
CA SER A 180 -24.47 -1.07 7.92
C SER A 180 -25.58 -0.95 6.86
N ARG A 181 -25.77 0.22 6.24
CA ARG A 181 -26.78 0.42 5.18
C ARG A 181 -26.23 -0.08 3.84
N ILE A 182 -26.98 -0.97 3.20
CA ILE A 182 -26.65 -1.58 1.90
C ILE A 182 -27.59 -1.01 0.82
N SER A 183 -27.05 -0.79 -0.38
CA SER A 183 -27.83 -0.49 -1.58
C SER A 183 -28.57 -1.75 -2.06
N ILE A 184 -29.89 -1.65 -2.24
CA ILE A 184 -30.72 -2.79 -2.69
C ILE A 184 -30.32 -3.22 -4.11
N ARG A 185 -29.95 -2.27 -4.98
CA ARG A 185 -29.63 -2.55 -6.39
C ARG A 185 -28.29 -3.24 -6.59
N TYR A 186 -27.28 -2.86 -5.79
CA TYR A 186 -25.88 -3.28 -6.01
C TYR A 186 -25.33 -4.17 -4.89
N ALA A 187 -26.10 -4.40 -3.82
CA ALA A 187 -25.67 -5.14 -2.62
C ALA A 187 -24.38 -4.58 -1.95
N THR A 188 -24.06 -3.30 -2.17
CA THR A 188 -22.87 -2.64 -1.62
C THR A 188 -23.19 -1.71 -0.44
N PRO A 189 -22.28 -1.58 0.55
CA PRO A 189 -22.47 -0.69 1.70
C PRO A 189 -22.19 0.78 1.33
N TYR A 190 -23.15 1.42 0.64
CA TYR A 190 -22.97 2.75 0.04
C TYR A 190 -22.58 3.86 1.02
N MET A 191 -23.05 3.79 2.27
CA MET A 191 -22.67 4.77 3.31
C MET A 191 -21.21 4.60 3.76
N ALA A 192 -20.71 3.36 3.81
CA ALA A 192 -19.31 3.10 4.07
C ALA A 192 -18.44 3.58 2.90
N LEU A 193 -18.88 3.35 1.66
CA LEU A 193 -18.21 3.85 0.46
C LEU A 193 -18.10 5.38 0.45
N ILE A 194 -19.22 6.10 0.65
CA ILE A 194 -19.21 7.58 0.66
C ILE A 194 -18.27 8.11 1.74
N ALA A 195 -18.33 7.56 2.95
CA ALA A 195 -17.49 8.04 4.05
C ALA A 195 -16.00 7.78 3.81
N LEU A 196 -15.64 6.60 3.29
CA LEU A 196 -14.26 6.28 2.93
C LEU A 196 -13.77 7.17 1.78
N SER A 197 -14.56 7.36 0.72
CA SER A 197 -14.20 8.25 -0.38
C SER A 197 -14.04 9.70 0.07
N ALA A 198 -14.91 10.20 0.94
CA ALA A 198 -14.78 11.54 1.52
C ALA A 198 -13.53 11.68 2.38
N MET A 199 -13.19 10.66 3.18
CA MET A 199 -11.96 10.63 3.97
C MET A 199 -10.72 10.62 3.07
N CYS A 200 -10.68 9.78 2.04
CA CYS A 200 -9.59 9.74 1.08
C CYS A 200 -9.43 11.09 0.36
N LEU A 201 -10.53 11.72 -0.07
CA LEU A 201 -10.49 13.04 -0.68
C LEU A 201 -9.92 14.09 0.28
N ALA A 202 -10.34 14.08 1.55
CA ALA A 202 -9.81 15.00 2.56
C ALA A 202 -8.30 14.80 2.78
N ILE A 203 -7.83 13.55 2.84
CA ILE A 203 -6.40 13.24 2.93
C ILE A 203 -5.66 13.73 1.69
N SER A 204 -6.17 13.45 0.48
CA SER A 204 -5.56 13.90 -0.78
C SER A 204 -5.45 15.42 -0.86
N VAL A 205 -6.49 16.16 -0.47
CA VAL A 205 -6.46 17.63 -0.41
C VAL A 205 -5.44 18.10 0.63
N THR A 206 -5.37 17.45 1.80
CA THR A 206 -4.40 17.78 2.84
C THR A 206 -2.97 17.60 2.35
N VAL A 207 -2.67 16.50 1.66
CA VAL A 207 -1.36 16.24 1.05
C VAL A 207 -1.04 17.31 0.02
N PHE A 208 -1.98 17.60 -0.89
CA PHE A 208 -1.78 18.58 -1.96
C PHE A 208 -1.48 19.99 -1.41
N VAL A 209 -2.23 20.41 -0.39
CA VAL A 209 -2.04 21.71 0.26
C VAL A 209 -0.73 21.73 1.07
N SER A 210 -0.44 20.67 1.82
CA SER A 210 0.77 20.59 2.66
C SER A 210 2.05 20.66 1.85
N GLU A 211 2.06 20.05 0.66
CA GLU A 211 3.22 20.05 -0.23
C GLU A 211 3.61 21.46 -0.69
N HIS A 212 2.65 22.39 -0.73
CA HIS A 212 2.92 23.79 -1.09
C HIS A 212 3.67 24.55 0.02
N PHE A 213 3.52 24.14 1.27
CA PHE A 213 4.14 24.80 2.43
C PHE A 213 5.38 24.07 2.96
N VAL A 214 5.38 22.74 2.86
CA VAL A 214 6.45 21.88 3.35
C VAL A 214 6.78 20.89 2.23
N PRO A 215 7.92 21.08 1.53
CA PRO A 215 8.37 20.15 0.50
C PRO A 215 8.50 18.72 1.07
N GLU A 216 8.13 17.72 0.27
CA GLU A 216 8.22 16.29 0.62
C GLU A 216 7.28 15.86 1.76
N SER A 217 6.25 16.66 2.05
CA SER A 217 5.24 16.35 3.07
C SER A 217 4.47 15.05 2.77
N TYR A 218 4.32 14.70 1.49
CA TYR A 218 3.67 13.47 1.06
C TYR A 218 4.38 12.20 1.57
N GLU A 219 5.69 12.26 1.83
CA GLU A 219 6.45 11.10 2.31
C GLU A 219 5.92 10.60 3.66
N VAL A 220 5.47 11.52 4.54
CA VAL A 220 4.88 11.16 5.84
C VAL A 220 3.72 10.18 5.65
N PHE A 221 2.88 10.39 4.63
CA PHE A 221 1.75 9.52 4.33
C PHE A 221 2.18 8.18 3.72
N ILE A 222 3.25 8.17 2.92
CA ILE A 222 3.86 6.92 2.42
C ILE A 222 4.38 6.08 3.58
N TYR A 223 5.18 6.68 4.47
CA TYR A 223 5.72 5.98 5.64
C TYR A 223 4.61 5.56 6.63
N LEU A 224 3.54 6.36 6.76
CA LEU A 224 2.37 6.00 7.58
C LEU A 224 1.63 4.78 7.00
N GLY A 225 1.39 4.76 5.68
CA GLY A 225 0.80 3.60 5.00
C GLY A 225 1.67 2.36 5.15
N ALA A 226 2.98 2.50 4.90
CA ALA A 226 3.95 1.43 5.08
C ALA A 226 3.95 0.87 6.51
N PHE A 227 3.87 1.75 7.52
CA PHE A 227 3.78 1.33 8.92
C PHE A 227 2.50 0.53 9.20
N VAL A 228 1.34 1.02 8.74
CA VAL A 228 0.05 0.33 8.94
C VAL A 228 0.06 -1.05 8.30
N GLU A 229 0.63 -1.19 7.10
CA GLU A 229 0.76 -2.48 6.42
C GLU A 229 1.70 -3.44 7.17
N CYS A 230 2.85 -2.96 7.63
CA CYS A 230 3.74 -3.77 8.46
C CYS A 230 3.04 -4.23 9.76
N MET A 231 2.23 -3.36 10.36
CA MET A 231 1.43 -3.69 11.53
C MET A 231 0.40 -4.78 11.22
N ILE A 232 -0.32 -4.67 10.10
CA ILE A 232 -1.29 -5.67 9.65
C ILE A 232 -0.61 -7.03 9.48
N TYR A 233 0.51 -7.12 8.77
CA TYR A 233 1.22 -8.39 8.59
C TYR A 233 1.80 -8.96 9.88
N THR A 234 2.31 -8.10 10.77
CA THR A 234 2.80 -8.54 12.08
C THR A 234 1.66 -9.14 12.91
N VAL A 235 0.51 -8.46 12.96
CA VAL A 235 -0.68 -8.93 13.68
C VAL A 235 -1.24 -10.19 13.04
N MET A 236 -1.27 -10.29 11.72
CA MET A 236 -1.71 -11.50 11.00
C MET A 236 -0.82 -12.70 11.34
N ALA A 237 0.51 -12.53 11.29
CA ALA A 237 1.46 -13.59 11.62
C ALA A 237 1.31 -14.06 13.07
N CYS A 238 1.21 -13.13 14.02
CA CYS A 238 0.92 -13.41 15.42
C CYS A 238 -0.43 -14.12 15.60
N SER A 239 -1.45 -13.69 14.84
CA SER A 239 -2.79 -14.27 14.89
C SER A 239 -2.78 -15.72 14.44
N VAL A 240 -2.05 -16.08 13.37
CA VAL A 240 -1.93 -17.48 12.91
C VAL A 240 -1.31 -18.36 14.00
N MET A 241 -0.22 -17.93 14.62
CA MET A 241 0.41 -18.67 15.73
C MET A 241 -0.53 -18.82 16.93
N ALA A 242 -1.24 -17.75 17.29
CA ALA A 242 -2.22 -17.79 18.37
C ALA A 242 -3.41 -18.71 18.06
N LEU A 243 -3.92 -18.69 16.83
CA LEU A 243 -5.06 -19.51 16.40
C LEU A 243 -4.67 -21.00 16.36
N ARG A 244 -3.44 -21.33 15.97
CA ARG A 244 -2.94 -22.71 16.00
C ARG A 244 -3.00 -23.35 17.39
N ARG A 245 -2.76 -22.54 18.43
CA ARG A 245 -2.81 -22.97 19.84
C ARG A 245 -4.23 -22.96 20.40
N ARG A 246 -5.04 -21.95 20.04
CA ARG A 246 -6.40 -21.78 20.57
C ARG A 246 -7.45 -22.66 19.90
N ARG A 247 -7.23 -23.01 18.64
CA ARG A 247 -8.13 -23.81 17.81
C ARG A 247 -7.34 -24.86 17.03
N PRO A 248 -6.82 -25.88 17.73
CA PRO A 248 -6.03 -26.94 17.09
C PRO A 248 -6.86 -27.77 16.11
N ASP A 249 -8.14 -27.97 16.41
CA ASP A 249 -9.03 -28.90 15.69
C ASP A 249 -9.81 -28.27 14.52
N ASP A 250 -9.71 -26.94 14.33
CA ASP A 250 -10.35 -26.27 13.19
C ASP A 250 -9.80 -26.84 11.86
N GLU A 251 -10.68 -27.06 10.89
CA GLU A 251 -10.29 -27.47 9.54
C GLU A 251 -9.41 -26.40 8.90
N ARG A 252 -8.29 -26.83 8.29
CA ARG A 252 -7.31 -25.92 7.65
C ARG A 252 -7.17 -26.30 6.19
N PRO A 253 -7.88 -25.62 5.26
CA PRO A 253 -7.77 -25.86 3.82
C PRO A 253 -6.34 -25.70 3.30
N TYR A 254 -5.56 -24.83 3.95
CA TYR A 254 -4.14 -24.62 3.67
C TYR A 254 -3.32 -24.66 4.96
N ARG A 255 -2.16 -25.34 4.91
CA ARG A 255 -1.17 -25.37 5.99
C ARG A 255 0.15 -24.84 5.44
N VAL A 256 0.62 -23.74 6.05
CA VAL A 256 1.90 -23.13 5.72
C VAL A 256 3.03 -24.14 5.98
N PRO A 257 3.93 -24.40 5.00
CA PRO A 257 5.09 -25.27 5.21
C PRO A 257 6.02 -24.67 6.28
N GLY A 258 6.75 -25.50 7.02
CA GLY A 258 7.67 -25.01 8.07
C GLY A 258 7.00 -24.54 9.37
N GLY A 259 5.71 -24.82 9.58
CA GLY A 259 5.06 -24.61 10.87
C GLY A 259 5.06 -23.15 11.31
N ASP A 260 5.39 -22.88 12.58
CA ASP A 260 5.41 -21.54 13.18
C ASP A 260 6.65 -20.71 12.79
N VAL A 261 7.64 -21.32 12.13
CA VAL A 261 8.87 -20.63 11.70
C VAL A 261 8.55 -19.52 10.69
N ILE A 262 7.72 -19.81 9.69
CA ILE A 262 7.37 -18.80 8.67
C ILE A 262 6.61 -17.61 9.29
N PRO A 263 5.52 -17.80 10.07
CA PRO A 263 4.88 -16.70 10.79
C PRO A 263 5.86 -15.92 11.69
N LEU A 264 6.79 -16.59 12.37
CA LEU A 264 7.77 -15.91 13.21
C LEU A 264 8.68 -14.99 12.38
N ILE A 265 9.21 -15.48 11.26
CA ILE A 265 10.04 -14.69 10.34
C ILE A 265 9.27 -13.47 9.83
N VAL A 266 8.01 -13.66 9.42
CA VAL A 266 7.15 -12.56 8.94
C VAL A 266 6.91 -11.53 10.05
N ALA A 267 6.56 -11.96 11.26
CA ALA A 267 6.33 -11.07 12.40
C ALA A 267 7.60 -10.29 12.78
N THR A 268 8.75 -10.95 12.79
CA THR A 268 10.04 -10.30 13.09
C THR A 268 10.42 -9.32 11.99
N PHE A 269 10.33 -9.71 10.72
CA PHE A 269 10.72 -8.86 9.59
C PHE A 269 9.88 -7.58 9.53
N PHE A 270 8.54 -7.71 9.52
CA PHE A 270 7.66 -6.53 9.49
C PHE A 270 7.70 -5.74 10.81
N GLY A 271 7.88 -6.39 11.96
CA GLY A 271 8.08 -5.71 13.23
C GLY A 271 9.36 -4.86 13.25
N LEU A 272 10.47 -5.37 12.70
CA LEU A 272 11.71 -4.60 12.56
C LEU A 272 11.55 -3.45 11.56
N LEU A 273 10.83 -3.65 10.46
CA LEU A 273 10.52 -2.56 9.51
C LEU A 273 9.68 -1.46 10.16
N MET A 274 8.72 -1.78 11.03
CA MET A 274 7.98 -0.77 11.79
C MET A 274 8.91 0.10 12.63
N ILE A 275 9.88 -0.52 13.32
CA ILE A 275 10.88 0.20 14.11
C ILE A 275 11.74 1.09 13.19
N ALA A 276 12.22 0.55 12.08
CA ALA A 276 13.01 1.30 11.10
C ALA A 276 12.24 2.53 10.55
N ILE A 277 10.95 2.38 10.26
CA ILE A 277 10.10 3.48 9.79
C ILE A 277 9.98 4.59 10.85
N VAL A 278 9.76 4.23 12.12
CA VAL A 278 9.64 5.21 13.21
C VAL A 278 10.97 5.91 13.48
N VAL A 279 12.09 5.19 13.39
CA VAL A 279 13.43 5.77 13.51
C VAL A 279 13.70 6.73 12.36
N GLN A 280 13.34 6.36 11.13
CA GLN A 280 13.53 7.18 9.94
C GLN A 280 12.63 8.43 9.94
N ARG A 281 11.38 8.29 10.38
CA ARG A 281 10.38 9.37 10.44
C ARG A 281 9.62 9.34 11.78
N PRO A 282 10.15 9.98 12.84
CA PRO A 282 9.55 9.95 14.18
C PRO A 282 8.11 10.46 14.26
N ILE A 283 7.73 11.39 13.38
CA ILE A 283 6.36 11.90 13.30
C ILE A 283 5.33 10.79 13.02
N VAL A 284 5.71 9.75 12.27
CA VAL A 284 4.84 8.59 12.02
C VAL A 284 4.56 7.85 13.32
N GLY A 285 5.58 7.68 14.17
CA GLY A 285 5.42 7.07 15.50
C GLY A 285 4.45 7.86 16.38
N VAL A 286 4.54 9.19 16.39
CA VAL A 286 3.62 10.06 17.14
C VAL A 286 2.18 9.89 16.64
N VAL A 287 1.97 9.97 15.31
CA VAL A 287 0.63 9.84 14.70
C VAL A 287 0.02 8.47 15.02
N VAL A 288 0.80 7.40 14.90
CA VAL A 288 0.35 6.03 15.19
C VAL A 288 0.00 5.87 16.66
N VAL A 289 0.83 6.35 17.59
CA VAL A 289 0.54 6.25 19.03
C VAL A 289 -0.74 7.01 19.36
N CYS A 290 -0.90 8.23 18.84
CA CYS A 290 -2.13 9.00 19.00
C CYS A 290 -3.36 8.25 18.44
N ALA A 291 -3.27 7.71 17.21
CA ALA A 291 -4.34 6.94 16.59
C ALA A 291 -4.66 5.66 17.36
N GLY A 292 -3.65 4.97 17.90
CA GLY A 292 -3.76 3.78 18.73
C GLY A 292 -4.45 4.08 20.06
N VAL A 293 -4.07 5.17 20.74
CA VAL A 293 -4.72 5.63 21.98
C VAL A 293 -6.17 6.00 21.71
N LEU A 294 -6.47 6.74 20.65
CA LEU A 294 -7.84 7.11 20.27
C LEU A 294 -8.69 5.87 19.98
N THR A 295 -8.13 4.89 19.26
CA THR A 295 -8.82 3.65 18.93
C THR A 295 -9.04 2.77 20.16
N ALA A 296 -8.06 2.68 21.06
CA ALA A 296 -8.19 1.98 22.34
C ALA A 296 -9.25 2.64 23.23
N TYR A 297 -9.26 3.97 23.31
CA TYR A 297 -10.28 4.73 24.02
C TYR A 297 -11.67 4.49 23.45
N TYR A 298 -11.81 4.55 22.12
CA TYR A 298 -13.07 4.22 21.42
C TYR A 298 -13.53 2.79 21.73
N GLY A 299 -12.61 1.83 21.67
CA GLY A 299 -12.86 0.42 21.99
C GLY A 299 -13.29 0.19 23.43
N TRP A 300 -12.73 0.93 24.38
CA TRP A 300 -13.03 0.76 25.80
C TRP A 300 -14.33 1.47 26.22
N LYS A 301 -14.58 2.69 25.73
CA LYS A 301 -15.73 3.51 26.17
C LYS A 301 -16.93 3.41 25.23
N VAL A 302 -16.72 3.50 23.93
CA VAL A 302 -17.80 3.69 22.95
C VAL A 302 -18.36 2.35 22.47
N VAL A 303 -17.49 1.40 22.11
CA VAL A 303 -17.90 0.10 21.57
C VAL A 303 -18.82 -0.70 22.53
N PRO A 304 -18.57 -0.80 23.85
CA PRO A 304 -19.46 -1.54 24.74
C PRO A 304 -20.87 -0.93 24.81
N ALA A 305 -20.96 0.40 24.85
CA ALA A 305 -22.22 1.13 24.84
C ALA A 305 -22.99 0.91 23.53
N MET A 306 -22.30 0.95 22.39
CA MET A 306 -22.90 0.69 21.08
C MET A 306 -23.38 -0.74 20.94
N ARG A 307 -22.57 -1.72 21.35
CA ARG A 307 -22.96 -3.14 21.36
C ARG A 307 -24.15 -3.38 22.30
N ALA A 308 -24.19 -2.75 23.47
CA ALA A 308 -25.33 -2.83 24.38
C ALA A 308 -26.63 -2.29 23.75
N ARG A 309 -26.58 -1.10 23.14
CA ARG A 309 -27.71 -0.50 22.41
C ARG A 309 -28.17 -1.37 21.24
N ALA A 310 -27.22 -1.97 20.50
CA ALA A 310 -27.52 -2.87 19.39
C ALA A 310 -28.23 -4.15 19.88
N ARG A 311 -27.75 -4.76 20.97
CA ARG A 311 -28.39 -5.94 21.59
C ARG A 311 -29.79 -5.64 22.13
N ALA A 312 -29.99 -4.51 22.80
CA ALA A 312 -31.29 -4.08 23.30
C ALA A 312 -32.32 -3.90 22.17
N ALA A 313 -31.93 -3.25 21.07
CA ALA A 313 -32.78 -3.08 19.89
C ALA A 313 -33.15 -4.42 19.22
N ARG A 314 -32.22 -5.38 19.16
CA ARG A 314 -32.50 -6.75 18.65
C ARG A 314 -33.51 -7.48 19.54
N ARG A 315 -33.38 -7.40 20.87
CA ARG A 315 -34.34 -7.99 21.82
C ARG A 315 -35.75 -7.42 21.68
N GLN A 316 -35.88 -6.11 21.52
CA GLN A 316 -37.19 -5.46 21.31
C GLN A 316 -37.85 -5.89 19.98
N ARG A 317 -37.08 -6.04 18.90
CA ARG A 317 -37.60 -6.54 17.61
C ARG A 317 -38.01 -8.00 17.66
N GLY A 318 -37.27 -8.84 18.39
CA GLY A 318 -37.62 -10.25 18.61
C GLY A 318 -38.96 -10.41 19.33
N ARG A 319 -39.23 -9.57 20.34
CA ARG A 319 -40.51 -9.55 21.07
C ARG A 319 -41.70 -9.05 20.24
N ARG A 320 -41.46 -8.26 19.19
CA ARG A 320 -42.52 -7.71 18.32
C ARG A 320 -42.89 -8.61 17.14
N ARG A 321 -42.15 -9.70 16.86
CA ARG A 321 -42.57 -10.68 15.85
C ARG A 321 -43.63 -11.60 16.47
N PRO A 322 -44.89 -11.60 15.99
CA PRO A 322 -45.85 -12.62 16.38
C PRO A 322 -45.26 -13.98 16.01
N GLY A 323 -45.36 -14.95 16.92
CA GLY A 323 -44.95 -16.33 16.61
C GLY A 323 -45.64 -16.77 15.32
N ARG A 324 -44.87 -17.30 14.35
CA ARG A 324 -45.45 -18.04 13.23
C ARG A 324 -46.36 -19.10 13.86
N ARG A 325 -47.68 -19.00 13.64
CA ARG A 325 -48.60 -20.09 13.97
C ARG A 325 -48.06 -21.34 13.27
N PRO A 326 -47.96 -22.49 13.95
CA PRO A 326 -47.64 -23.73 13.27
C PRO A 326 -48.66 -23.93 12.14
N ALA A 327 -48.18 -24.24 10.94
CA ALA A 327 -49.06 -24.60 9.85
C ALA A 327 -49.85 -25.83 10.31
N THR A 328 -51.15 -25.63 10.55
CA THR A 328 -52.09 -26.74 10.76
C THR A 328 -52.14 -27.52 9.46
N THR A 329 -51.78 -28.80 9.58
CA THR A 329 -51.91 -29.87 8.59
C THR A 329 -53.30 -29.92 7.97
#